data_AF-A0A6T7H769-F1
#
_entry.id   AF-A0A6T7H769-F1
#
_cell.length_a   1.000
_cell.length_b   1.000
_cell.length_c   1.000
_cell.angle_alpha   90.00
_cell.angle_beta   90.00
_cell.angle_gamma   90.00
#
_symmetry.space_group_name_H-M   'P 1'
#
loop_
_entity.id
_entity.type
_entity.pdbx_description
1 polymer ?
#
loop_
_entity_poly.entity_id
_entity_poly.type
_entity_poly.pdbx_seq_one_letter_code
_entity_poly.pdbx_strand_id
1 'polypeptide(L)'
;VESDFDAYVVAYGLVYGGFTQWVAGILSLFKGDSYSASLFTLYGGYWMAYGVYGMISQDPISTWHGVGLPRGLTGLKVLFGVITFMYWTISWRKSQILFVILPCVWMLLFLQASSYTTNNTQALRAAGYFGFVGAMLALYSAYAELVNEEFGRHVLPGLKPVWSLASGVTPENVASRLSYDRKSNTLFVHFKGLIINSEEDIETIMHGIVQQIQDGAGQGKKVRCVANYADVSIRKDLVPLYWASAQQIQKTYYLSIERFNADVFSAAPQTDIAMPTMTDLRSAPLTTMNELADAQARMRTASSAVMKTREGPDGEPDQI
;
A
#
# COMPACT_ATOMS: atom_id res chain seq x y z
N VAL A 1 -10.57 -37.71 -17.56
CA VAL A 1 -10.12 -37.03 -16.32
C VAL A 1 -9.25 -38.05 -15.62
N GLU A 2 -8.02 -37.70 -15.25
CA GLU A 2 -7.11 -38.62 -14.55
C GLU A 2 -7.80 -39.14 -13.29
N SER A 3 -7.69 -40.45 -13.02
CA SER A 3 -8.40 -41.13 -11.92
C SER A 3 -8.12 -40.54 -10.55
N ASP A 4 -6.96 -39.89 -10.40
CA ASP A 4 -6.45 -39.40 -9.11
C ASP A 4 -6.63 -37.89 -8.96
N PHE A 5 -7.26 -37.23 -9.94
CA PHE A 5 -7.43 -35.77 -9.96
C PHE A 5 -8.08 -35.24 -8.67
N ASP A 6 -9.09 -35.94 -8.15
CA ASP A 6 -9.79 -35.53 -6.93
C ASP A 6 -8.88 -35.61 -5.69
N ALA A 7 -8.03 -36.64 -5.60
CA ALA A 7 -7.06 -36.79 -4.52
C ALA A 7 -5.98 -35.71 -4.58
N TYR A 8 -5.50 -35.38 -5.79
CA TYR A 8 -4.56 -34.28 -5.99
C TYR A 8 -5.15 -32.93 -5.61
N VAL A 9 -6.42 -32.67 -5.95
CA VAL A 9 -7.11 -31.41 -5.57
C VAL A 9 -7.26 -31.30 -4.06
N VAL A 10 -7.59 -32.39 -3.36
CA VAL A 10 -7.68 -32.42 -1.89
C VAL A 10 -6.31 -32.16 -1.25
N ALA A 11 -5.26 -32.82 -1.71
CA ALA A 11 -3.90 -32.63 -1.19
C ALA A 11 -3.35 -31.23 -1.47
N TYR A 12 -3.55 -30.73 -2.69
CA TYR A 12 -3.18 -29.37 -3.09
C TYR A 12 -3.94 -28.32 -2.27
N GLY A 13 -5.25 -28.52 -2.07
CA GLY A 13 -6.07 -27.70 -1.20
C GLY A 13 -5.53 -27.66 0.22
N LEU A 14 -5.24 -28.81 0.82
CA LEU A 14 -4.74 -28.91 2.20
C LEU A 14 -3.38 -28.19 2.39
N VAL A 15 -2.42 -28.42 1.49
CA VAL A 15 -1.03 -27.97 1.68
C VAL A 15 -0.79 -26.59 1.06
N TYR A 16 -1.08 -26.43 -0.22
CA TYR A 16 -0.77 -25.19 -0.94
C TYR A 16 -1.86 -24.14 -0.70
N GLY A 17 -3.12 -24.47 -0.97
CA GLY A 17 -4.25 -23.58 -0.67
C GLY A 17 -4.46 -23.33 0.83
N GLY A 18 -4.07 -24.29 1.66
CA GLY A 18 -4.33 -24.29 3.10
C GLY A 18 -3.14 -23.79 3.91
N PHE A 19 -2.21 -24.70 4.21
CA PHE A 19 -1.09 -24.44 5.11
C PHE A 19 -0.19 -23.28 4.63
N THR A 20 0.17 -23.27 3.34
CA THR A 20 1.03 -22.23 2.78
C THR A 20 0.36 -20.85 2.84
N GLN A 21 -0.92 -20.79 2.50
CA GLN A 21 -1.70 -19.55 2.60
C GLN A 21 -1.86 -19.09 4.06
N TRP A 22 -2.04 -20.01 5.00
CA TRP A 22 -2.10 -19.70 6.43
C TRP A 22 -0.79 -19.09 6.94
N VAL A 23 0.36 -19.67 6.56
CA VAL A 23 1.69 -19.11 6.86
C VAL A 23 1.85 -17.71 6.25
N ALA A 24 1.43 -17.50 5.00
CA ALA A 24 1.45 -16.19 4.37
C ALA A 24 0.62 -15.15 5.15
N GLY A 25 -0.50 -15.57 5.75
CA GLY A 25 -1.29 -14.75 6.66
C GLY A 25 -0.51 -14.32 7.91
N ILE A 26 0.18 -15.25 8.56
CA ILE A 26 1.03 -14.95 9.73
C ILE A 26 2.17 -13.99 9.35
N LEU A 27 2.83 -14.22 8.21
CA LEU A 27 3.90 -13.34 7.73
C LEU A 27 3.38 -11.93 7.40
N SER A 28 2.15 -11.82 6.93
CA SER A 28 1.50 -10.52 6.68
C SER A 28 1.22 -9.74 7.96
N LEU A 29 0.99 -10.41 9.10
CA LEU A 29 0.88 -9.74 10.41
C LEU A 29 2.20 -9.08 10.80
N PHE A 30 3.33 -9.77 10.59
CA PHE A 30 4.65 -9.21 10.86
C PHE A 30 4.99 -8.01 9.95
N LYS A 31 4.43 -7.98 8.73
CA LYS A 31 4.50 -6.81 7.82
C LYS A 31 3.58 -5.66 8.24
N GLY A 32 2.70 -5.86 9.23
CA GLY A 32 1.71 -4.87 9.67
C GLY A 32 0.50 -4.72 8.73
N ASP A 33 0.26 -5.68 7.84
CA ASP A 33 -0.95 -5.70 7.01
C ASP A 33 -2.02 -6.64 7.59
N SER A 34 -2.77 -6.11 8.55
CA SER A 34 -3.84 -6.84 9.24
C SER A 34 -4.92 -7.37 8.30
N TYR A 35 -5.14 -6.72 7.16
CA TYR A 35 -6.18 -7.11 6.20
C TYR A 35 -5.78 -8.39 5.45
N SER A 36 -4.60 -8.41 4.85
CA SER A 36 -4.10 -9.60 4.12
C SER A 36 -3.82 -10.74 5.09
N ALA A 37 -3.33 -10.41 6.29
CA ALA A 37 -3.16 -11.38 7.37
C ALA A 37 -4.46 -12.12 7.71
N SER A 38 -5.53 -11.39 8.02
CA SER A 38 -6.79 -12.01 8.42
C SER A 38 -7.45 -12.75 7.24
N LEU A 39 -7.37 -12.18 6.04
CA LEU A 39 -7.88 -12.81 4.81
C LEU A 39 -7.18 -14.15 4.53
N PHE A 40 -5.85 -14.16 4.46
CA PHE A 40 -5.09 -15.37 4.15
C PHE A 40 -5.15 -16.42 5.26
N THR A 41 -5.18 -16.02 6.52
CA THR A 41 -5.35 -16.96 7.65
C THR A 41 -6.72 -17.64 7.60
N LEU A 42 -7.80 -16.89 7.32
CA LEU A 42 -9.15 -17.43 7.20
C LEU A 42 -9.27 -18.43 6.05
N TYR A 43 -8.75 -18.07 4.87
CA TYR A 43 -8.81 -18.94 3.70
C TYR A 43 -7.87 -20.14 3.78
N GLY A 44 -6.69 -19.98 4.39
CA GLY A 44 -5.81 -21.10 4.71
C GLY A 44 -6.51 -22.09 5.64
N GLY A 45 -7.18 -21.59 6.68
CA GLY A 45 -8.02 -22.40 7.56
C GLY A 45 -9.17 -23.11 6.81
N TYR A 46 -9.85 -22.42 5.90
CA TYR A 46 -10.91 -23.00 5.06
C TYR A 46 -10.41 -24.18 4.23
N TRP A 47 -9.31 -24.01 3.51
CA TRP A 47 -8.76 -25.03 2.64
C TRP A 47 -8.19 -26.22 3.42
N MET A 48 -7.56 -25.97 4.57
CA MET A 48 -7.15 -27.05 5.46
C MET A 48 -8.35 -27.84 5.99
N ALA A 49 -9.41 -27.16 6.45
CA ALA A 49 -10.63 -27.82 6.91
C ALA A 49 -11.32 -28.61 5.78
N TYR A 50 -11.36 -28.08 4.56
CA TYR A 50 -11.89 -28.76 3.38
C TYR A 50 -11.07 -30.00 3.02
N GLY A 51 -9.73 -29.90 3.04
CA GLY A 51 -8.82 -31.02 2.79
C GLY A 51 -8.97 -32.14 3.82
N VAL A 52 -9.00 -31.79 5.10
CA VAL A 52 -9.23 -32.74 6.21
C VAL A 52 -10.61 -33.40 6.09
N TYR A 53 -11.65 -32.63 5.78
CA TYR A 53 -12.99 -33.18 5.52
C TYR A 53 -12.97 -34.18 4.35
N GLY A 54 -12.28 -33.86 3.27
CA GLY A 54 -12.07 -34.77 2.13
C GLY A 54 -11.47 -36.10 2.57
N MET A 55 -10.40 -36.07 3.38
CA MET A 55 -9.75 -37.28 3.91
C MET A 55 -10.67 -38.10 4.83
N ILE A 56 -11.35 -37.44 5.77
CA ILE A 56 -12.27 -38.11 6.71
C ILE A 56 -13.48 -38.71 5.97
N SER A 57 -14.01 -38.02 4.95
CA SER A 57 -15.20 -38.50 4.21
C SER A 57 -14.99 -39.81 3.45
N GLN A 58 -13.73 -40.18 3.20
CA GLN A 58 -13.34 -41.39 2.49
C GLN A 58 -12.87 -42.51 3.43
N ASP A 59 -12.77 -42.24 4.74
CA ASP A 59 -12.30 -43.22 5.73
C ASP A 59 -13.45 -44.16 6.14
N PRO A 60 -13.35 -45.48 5.86
CA PRO A 60 -14.38 -46.44 6.24
C PRO A 60 -14.52 -46.64 7.76
N ILE A 61 -13.61 -46.10 8.58
CA ILE A 61 -13.52 -46.34 10.03
C ILE A 61 -14.03 -45.14 10.86
N SER A 62 -14.25 -43.96 10.26
CA SER A 62 -14.50 -42.76 11.08
C SER A 62 -15.84 -42.79 11.82
N THR A 63 -15.78 -42.74 13.15
CA THR A 63 -16.91 -42.51 14.08
C THR A 63 -17.36 -41.04 14.14
N TRP A 64 -16.71 -40.17 13.35
CA TRP A 64 -16.94 -38.72 13.31
C TRP A 64 -18.14 -38.29 12.45
N HIS A 65 -18.86 -39.25 11.83
CA HIS A 65 -20.12 -38.98 11.16
C HIS A 65 -21.25 -38.90 12.19
N GLY A 66 -21.42 -37.74 12.81
CA GLY A 66 -22.63 -37.45 13.56
C GLY A 66 -23.88 -37.65 12.70
N VAL A 67 -24.93 -38.22 13.26
CA VAL A 67 -26.24 -38.34 12.61
C VAL A 67 -26.78 -36.93 12.37
N GLY A 68 -26.89 -36.49 11.11
CA GLY A 68 -27.85 -35.42 10.77
C GLY A 68 -27.36 -33.99 10.49
N LEU A 69 -26.17 -33.76 9.95
CA LEU A 69 -25.83 -32.46 9.33
C LEU A 69 -25.59 -32.56 7.80
N PRO A 70 -26.57 -33.03 7.00
CA PRO A 70 -26.45 -33.13 5.54
C PRO A 70 -26.16 -31.79 4.83
N ARG A 71 -26.27 -30.66 5.53
CA ARG A 71 -26.04 -29.31 5.00
C ARG A 71 -24.86 -28.57 5.66
N GLY A 72 -24.00 -29.26 6.44
CA GLY A 72 -22.86 -28.62 7.10
C GLY A 72 -21.90 -27.92 6.11
N LEU A 73 -21.55 -28.59 5.01
CA LEU A 73 -20.72 -28.03 3.95
C LEU A 73 -21.37 -26.82 3.27
N THR A 74 -22.69 -26.88 3.04
CA THR A 74 -23.47 -25.76 2.50
C THR A 74 -23.45 -24.57 3.45
N GLY A 75 -23.69 -24.79 4.74
CA GLY A 75 -23.63 -23.76 5.78
C GLY A 75 -22.26 -23.10 5.86
N LEU A 76 -21.18 -23.89 5.79
CA LEU A 76 -19.82 -23.38 5.74
C LEU A 76 -19.57 -22.49 4.51
N LYS A 77 -20.04 -22.90 3.32
CA LYS A 77 -19.94 -22.09 2.10
C LYS A 77 -20.72 -20.78 2.20
N VAL A 78 -21.92 -20.79 2.79
CA VAL A 78 -22.70 -19.56 3.03
C VAL A 78 -21.96 -18.63 4.01
N LEU A 79 -21.46 -19.17 5.12
CA LEU A 79 -20.69 -18.41 6.11
C LEU A 79 -19.46 -17.73 5.46
N PHE A 80 -18.66 -18.50 4.73
CA PHE A 80 -17.51 -17.95 4.03
C PHE A 80 -17.91 -16.98 2.91
N GLY A 81 -19.04 -17.20 2.22
CA GLY A 81 -19.59 -16.25 1.24
C GLY A 81 -19.89 -14.89 1.87
N VAL A 82 -20.53 -14.88 3.05
CA VAL A 82 -20.82 -13.66 3.81
C VAL A 82 -19.52 -12.99 4.28
N ILE A 83 -18.60 -13.73 4.88
CA ILE A 83 -17.29 -13.21 5.31
C ILE A 83 -16.58 -12.56 4.12
N THR A 84 -16.56 -13.23 2.97
CA THR A 84 -15.88 -12.74 1.76
C THR A 84 -16.54 -11.49 1.20
N PHE A 85 -17.87 -11.41 1.26
CA PHE A 85 -18.59 -10.19 0.92
C PHE A 85 -18.21 -9.03 1.85
N MET A 86 -18.03 -9.29 3.15
CA MET A 86 -17.52 -8.27 4.09
C MET A 86 -16.08 -7.85 3.75
N TYR A 87 -15.19 -8.78 3.37
CA TYR A 87 -13.84 -8.41 2.90
C TYR A 87 -13.89 -7.64 1.59
N TRP A 88 -14.87 -7.91 0.73
CA TRP A 88 -15.06 -7.19 -0.52
C TRP A 88 -15.39 -5.72 -0.28
N THR A 89 -16.25 -5.37 0.69
CA THR A 89 -16.54 -3.95 0.97
C THR A 89 -15.30 -3.17 1.40
N ILE A 90 -14.37 -3.82 2.09
CA ILE A 90 -13.09 -3.21 2.51
C ILE A 90 -12.09 -3.13 1.33
N SER A 91 -12.16 -4.06 0.38
CA SER A 91 -11.21 -4.16 -0.75
C SER A 91 -11.19 -2.94 -1.68
N TRP A 92 -12.23 -2.11 -1.65
CA TRP A 92 -12.33 -0.85 -2.41
C TRP A 92 -11.15 0.09 -2.10
N ARG A 93 -10.60 -0.07 -0.89
CA ARG A 93 -9.48 0.70 -0.33
C ARG A 93 -8.11 0.06 -0.55
N LYS A 94 -8.06 -1.15 -1.11
CA LYS A 94 -6.86 -1.97 -1.18
C LYS A 94 -6.30 -2.01 -2.60
N SER A 95 -6.96 -2.73 -3.50
CA SER A 95 -6.56 -2.78 -4.91
C SER A 95 -7.75 -3.06 -5.82
N GLN A 96 -7.71 -2.51 -7.03
CA GLN A 96 -8.71 -2.73 -8.08
C GLN A 96 -8.84 -4.21 -8.43
N ILE A 97 -7.72 -4.93 -8.46
CA ILE A 97 -7.74 -6.36 -8.77
C ILE A 97 -8.42 -7.18 -7.67
N LEU A 98 -8.15 -6.86 -6.40
CA LEU A 98 -8.80 -7.55 -5.28
C LEU A 98 -10.30 -7.27 -5.24
N PHE A 99 -10.70 -6.05 -5.61
CA PHE A 99 -12.10 -5.68 -5.79
C PHE A 99 -12.82 -6.55 -6.84
N VAL A 100 -12.10 -7.13 -7.81
CA VAL A 100 -12.66 -8.05 -8.82
C VAL A 100 -12.53 -9.52 -8.39
N ILE A 101 -11.44 -9.89 -7.71
CA ILE A 101 -11.23 -11.27 -7.21
C ILE A 101 -12.31 -11.65 -6.20
N LEU A 102 -12.57 -10.82 -5.20
CA LEU A 102 -13.48 -11.21 -4.11
C LEU A 102 -14.93 -11.46 -4.58
N PRO A 103 -15.51 -10.70 -5.52
CA PRO A 103 -16.76 -11.04 -6.20
C PRO A 103 -16.77 -12.39 -6.85
N CYS A 104 -15.69 -12.78 -7.52
CA CYS A 104 -15.57 -14.11 -8.09
C CYS A 104 -15.64 -15.18 -6.99
N VAL A 105 -14.97 -14.96 -5.86
CA VAL A 105 -14.93 -15.95 -4.77
C VAL A 105 -16.25 -16.03 -4.00
N TRP A 106 -16.90 -14.92 -3.65
CA TRP A 106 -18.17 -14.99 -2.93
C TRP A 106 -19.32 -15.47 -3.83
N MET A 107 -19.28 -15.18 -5.13
CA MET A 107 -20.20 -15.78 -6.12
C MET A 107 -20.00 -17.29 -6.25
N LEU A 108 -18.76 -17.76 -6.37
CA LEU A 108 -18.41 -19.17 -6.35
C LEU A 108 -19.04 -19.88 -5.12
N LEU A 109 -18.86 -19.32 -3.93
CA LEU A 109 -19.32 -19.92 -2.68
C LEU A 109 -20.86 -19.98 -2.60
N PHE A 110 -21.55 -18.89 -2.93
CA PHE A 110 -23.03 -18.87 -2.92
C PHE A 110 -23.64 -19.75 -4.01
N LEU A 111 -23.05 -19.79 -5.21
CA LEU A 111 -23.54 -20.64 -6.30
C LEU A 111 -23.34 -22.13 -5.98
N GLN A 112 -22.23 -22.51 -5.36
CA GLN A 112 -22.04 -23.88 -4.86
C GLN A 112 -23.04 -24.23 -3.75
N ALA A 113 -23.26 -23.33 -2.79
CA ALA A 113 -24.25 -23.55 -1.74
C ALA A 113 -25.68 -23.71 -2.29
N SER A 114 -26.06 -22.86 -3.25
CA SER A 114 -27.33 -22.94 -3.98
C SER A 114 -27.46 -24.26 -4.73
N SER A 115 -26.41 -24.65 -5.46
CA SER A 115 -26.38 -25.91 -6.21
C SER A 115 -26.59 -27.13 -5.30
N TYR A 116 -25.89 -27.21 -4.16
CA TYR A 116 -26.03 -28.34 -3.23
C TYR A 116 -27.38 -28.38 -2.50
N THR A 117 -28.09 -27.25 -2.41
CA THR A 117 -29.42 -27.20 -1.80
C THR A 117 -30.52 -27.55 -2.80
N THR A 118 -30.34 -27.17 -4.06
CA THR A 118 -31.36 -27.28 -5.13
C THR A 118 -31.09 -28.41 -6.12
N ASN A 119 -29.95 -29.09 -6.00
CA ASN A 119 -29.41 -30.03 -6.99
C ASN A 119 -29.29 -29.45 -8.41
N ASN A 120 -29.07 -28.13 -8.51
CA ASN A 120 -28.95 -27.42 -9.79
C ASN A 120 -27.52 -27.52 -10.33
N THR A 121 -27.34 -28.31 -11.39
CA THR A 121 -26.04 -28.51 -12.06
C THR A 121 -25.56 -27.30 -12.85
N GLN A 122 -26.47 -26.42 -13.32
CA GLN A 122 -26.10 -25.18 -14.01
C GLN A 122 -25.46 -24.20 -13.03
N ALA A 123 -26.00 -24.09 -11.81
CA ALA A 123 -25.41 -23.27 -10.76
C ALA A 123 -24.00 -23.76 -10.38
N LEU A 124 -23.78 -25.07 -10.36
CA LEU A 124 -22.44 -25.64 -10.10
C LEU A 124 -21.43 -25.28 -11.19
N ARG A 125 -21.84 -25.36 -12.46
CA ARG A 125 -21.00 -24.97 -13.61
C ARG A 125 -20.69 -23.48 -13.58
N ALA A 126 -21.69 -22.64 -13.31
CA ALA A 126 -21.51 -21.20 -13.14
C ALA A 126 -20.50 -20.88 -12.03
N ALA A 127 -20.61 -21.57 -10.88
CA ALA A 127 -19.65 -21.44 -9.79
C ALA A 127 -18.21 -21.77 -10.26
N GLY A 128 -18.04 -22.84 -11.04
CA GLY A 128 -16.75 -23.23 -11.61
C GLY A 128 -16.10 -22.12 -12.45
N TYR A 129 -16.88 -21.42 -13.28
CA TYR A 129 -16.37 -20.29 -14.06
C TYR A 129 -15.88 -19.14 -13.19
N PHE A 130 -16.66 -18.75 -12.16
CA PHE A 130 -16.23 -17.74 -11.21
C PHE A 130 -14.96 -18.16 -10.45
N GLY A 131 -14.86 -19.44 -10.05
CA GLY A 131 -13.67 -19.98 -9.41
C GLY A 131 -12.44 -19.90 -10.30
N PHE A 132 -12.59 -20.28 -11.58
CA PHE A 132 -11.50 -20.22 -12.55
C PHE A 132 -11.01 -18.79 -12.79
N VAL A 133 -11.93 -17.86 -13.08
CA VAL A 133 -11.59 -16.44 -13.30
C VAL A 133 -10.95 -15.83 -12.06
N GLY A 134 -11.52 -16.08 -10.87
CA GLY A 134 -10.97 -15.61 -9.61
C GLY A 134 -9.56 -16.13 -9.35
N ALA A 135 -9.28 -17.41 -9.64
CA ALA A 135 -7.96 -18.02 -9.48
C ALA A 135 -6.92 -17.41 -10.44
N MET A 136 -7.28 -17.20 -11.70
CA MET A 136 -6.38 -16.57 -12.68
C MET A 136 -6.05 -15.12 -12.31
N LEU A 137 -7.05 -14.37 -11.83
CA LEU A 137 -6.84 -13.02 -11.32
C LEU A 137 -5.97 -13.00 -10.06
N ALA A 138 -6.14 -13.95 -9.13
CA ALA A 138 -5.31 -14.06 -7.94
C ALA A 138 -3.84 -14.36 -8.30
N LEU A 139 -3.61 -15.25 -9.27
CA LEU A 139 -2.27 -15.53 -9.78
C LEU A 139 -1.64 -14.30 -10.44
N TYR A 140 -2.41 -13.58 -11.26
CA TYR A 140 -1.97 -12.32 -11.85
C TYR A 140 -1.66 -11.25 -10.78
N SER A 141 -2.45 -11.15 -9.71
CA SER A 141 -2.19 -10.23 -8.59
C SER A 141 -0.84 -10.54 -7.93
N ALA A 142 -0.59 -11.80 -7.60
CA ALA A 142 0.67 -12.22 -7.00
C ALA A 142 1.88 -11.90 -7.90
N TYR A 143 1.75 -12.16 -9.21
CA TYR A 143 2.77 -11.80 -10.18
C TYR A 143 2.98 -10.28 -10.29
N ALA A 144 1.89 -9.50 -10.31
CA ALA A 144 1.97 -8.05 -10.39
C ALA A 144 2.60 -7.42 -9.15
N GLU A 145 2.39 -7.99 -7.97
CA GLU A 145 3.06 -7.57 -6.74
C GLU A 145 4.57 -7.82 -6.81
N LEU A 146 4.99 -9.00 -7.24
CA LEU A 146 6.41 -9.34 -7.44
C LEU A 146 7.09 -8.40 -8.45
N VAL A 147 6.42 -8.11 -9.56
CA VAL A 147 6.95 -7.17 -10.57
C VAL A 147 7.08 -5.77 -9.97
N ASN A 148 6.07 -5.28 -9.23
CA ASN A 148 6.18 -3.94 -8.66
C ASN A 148 7.28 -3.84 -7.60
N GLU A 149 7.53 -4.91 -6.84
CA GLU A 149 8.63 -5.00 -5.87
C GLU A 149 10.00 -4.94 -6.58
N GLU A 150 10.20 -5.71 -7.65
CA GLU A 150 11.47 -5.72 -8.38
C GLU A 150 11.77 -4.40 -9.10
N PHE A 151 10.73 -3.75 -9.65
CA PHE A 151 10.89 -2.52 -10.43
C PHE A 151 10.72 -1.23 -9.60
N GLY A 152 10.37 -1.32 -8.31
CA GLY A 152 10.15 -0.18 -7.41
C GLY A 152 9.07 0.81 -7.90
N ARG A 153 8.13 0.34 -8.73
CA ARG A 153 7.02 1.15 -9.27
C ARG A 153 5.87 0.28 -9.73
N HIS A 154 4.69 0.89 -9.84
CA HIS A 154 3.53 0.26 -10.49
C HIS A 154 3.75 0.10 -12.00
N VAL A 155 4.20 -1.08 -12.42
CA VAL A 155 4.38 -1.45 -13.82
C VAL A 155 3.09 -2.07 -14.37
N LEU A 156 2.51 -3.02 -13.64
CA LEU A 156 1.31 -3.74 -14.07
C LEU A 156 0.04 -3.10 -13.48
N PRO A 157 -1.07 -3.07 -14.25
CA PRO A 157 -2.32 -2.45 -13.82
C PRO A 157 -3.03 -3.28 -12.74
N GLY A 158 -3.90 -2.61 -11.97
CA GLY A 158 -4.84 -3.26 -11.04
C GLY A 158 -4.42 -3.24 -9.56
N LEU A 159 -3.20 -2.82 -9.24
CA LEU A 159 -2.72 -2.77 -7.84
C LEU A 159 -3.03 -1.44 -7.12
N LYS A 160 -3.59 -0.45 -7.83
CA LYS A 160 -4.04 0.81 -7.22
C LYS A 160 -5.41 0.61 -6.55
N PRO A 161 -5.74 1.36 -5.47
CA PRO A 161 -7.08 1.29 -4.85
C PRO A 161 -8.18 1.82 -5.80
N VAL A 162 -9.40 1.30 -5.65
CA VAL A 162 -10.59 1.77 -6.40
C VAL A 162 -11.01 3.15 -5.92
N TRP A 163 -11.14 3.27 -4.60
CA TRP A 163 -11.37 4.54 -3.93
C TRP A 163 -10.09 4.90 -3.20
N SER A 164 -9.36 5.88 -3.73
CA SER A 164 -8.33 6.55 -2.94
C SER A 164 -9.03 7.50 -1.98
N LEU A 165 -8.83 7.34 -0.67
CA LEU A 165 -9.17 8.47 0.22
C LEU A 165 -8.00 9.34 -0.15
N ALA A 166 -8.27 10.51 -0.71
CA ALA A 166 -7.44 11.61 -0.33
C ALA A 166 -7.49 11.58 1.21
N SER A 167 -6.51 10.94 1.85
CA SER A 167 -6.07 11.43 3.14
C SER A 167 -5.41 12.73 2.75
N GLY A 168 -6.23 13.74 2.45
CA GLY A 168 -5.78 15.06 2.03
C GLY A 168 -4.74 15.49 3.04
N VAL A 169 -3.76 16.24 2.59
CA VAL A 169 -2.76 16.74 3.50
C VAL A 169 -3.40 17.85 4.31
N THR A 170 -4.07 17.46 5.39
CA THR A 170 -4.61 18.38 6.38
C THR A 170 -3.62 18.47 7.55
N PRO A 171 -3.57 19.62 8.25
CA PRO A 171 -2.70 19.79 9.41
C PRO A 171 -2.90 18.69 10.47
N GLU A 172 -4.15 18.30 10.74
CA GLU A 172 -4.49 17.24 11.70
C GLU A 172 -3.96 15.86 11.26
N ASN A 173 -4.12 15.51 9.98
CA ASN A 173 -3.65 14.24 9.41
C ASN A 173 -2.12 14.16 9.47
N VAL A 174 -1.42 15.24 9.09
CA VAL A 174 0.04 15.31 9.20
C VAL A 174 0.50 15.18 10.65
N ALA A 175 -0.11 15.92 11.58
CA ALA A 175 0.24 15.84 13.00
C ALA A 175 0.03 14.43 13.58
N SER A 176 -1.07 13.75 13.23
CA SER A 176 -1.35 12.39 13.70
C SER A 176 -0.34 11.34 13.24
N ARG A 177 0.42 11.65 12.18
CA ARG A 177 1.43 10.77 11.57
C ARG A 177 2.85 11.08 12.04
N LEU A 178 3.02 12.07 12.89
CA LEU A 178 4.30 12.48 13.44
C LEU A 178 4.32 12.13 14.92
N SER A 179 5.38 11.46 15.35
CA SER A 179 5.61 11.16 16.77
C SER A 179 7.04 11.48 17.11
N TYR A 180 7.27 11.98 18.32
CA TYR A 180 8.61 12.33 18.78
C TYR A 180 8.92 11.65 20.11
N ASP A 181 9.99 10.88 20.14
CA ASP A 181 10.50 10.27 21.36
C ASP A 181 11.65 11.09 21.94
N ARG A 182 11.39 11.70 23.11
CA ARG A 182 12.38 12.50 23.86
C ARG A 182 13.57 11.68 24.35
N LYS A 183 13.38 10.39 24.69
CA LYS A 183 14.45 9.56 25.24
C LYS A 183 15.52 9.26 24.20
N SER A 184 15.09 8.94 22.99
CA SER A 184 15.98 8.65 21.87
C SER A 184 16.29 9.88 21.00
N ASN A 185 15.66 11.04 21.23
CA ASN A 185 15.79 12.22 20.36
C ASN A 185 15.46 11.86 18.89
N THR A 186 14.39 11.08 18.70
CA THR A 186 13.99 10.52 17.40
C THR A 186 12.60 10.99 17.01
N LEU A 187 12.49 11.60 15.84
CA LEU A 187 11.25 11.88 15.15
C LEU A 187 10.87 10.68 14.29
N PHE A 188 9.67 10.15 14.51
CA PHE A 188 9.05 9.12 13.70
C PHE A 188 8.03 9.75 12.76
N VAL A 189 8.21 9.52 11.46
CA VAL A 189 7.35 10.04 10.39
C VAL A 189 6.62 8.88 9.71
N HIS A 190 5.30 8.85 9.82
CA HIS A 190 4.44 7.78 9.29
C HIS A 190 3.57 8.26 8.13
N PHE A 191 4.21 8.65 7.02
CA PHE A 191 3.51 9.17 5.84
C PHE A 191 3.02 8.09 4.88
N LYS A 192 2.95 6.83 5.30
CA LYS A 192 2.46 5.73 4.47
C LYS A 192 1.12 6.07 3.78
N GLY A 193 1.07 5.95 2.46
CA GLY A 193 -0.11 6.18 1.64
C GLY A 193 -0.53 7.64 1.46
N LEU A 194 0.32 8.61 1.82
CA LEU A 194 0.01 10.03 1.66
C LEU A 194 0.05 10.43 0.17
N ILE A 195 -0.91 11.24 -0.27
CA ILE A 195 -0.99 11.72 -1.65
C ILE A 195 -0.80 13.23 -1.67
N ILE A 196 0.27 13.68 -2.32
CA ILE A 196 0.64 15.08 -2.45
C ILE A 196 0.25 15.56 -3.83
N ASN A 197 -0.75 16.43 -3.88
CA ASN A 197 -1.38 16.94 -5.10
C ASN A 197 -1.26 18.45 -5.25
N SER A 198 -0.87 19.21 -4.23
CA SER A 198 -0.70 20.65 -4.33
C SER A 198 0.60 21.14 -3.69
N GLU A 199 0.99 22.37 -3.98
CA GLU A 199 2.10 23.02 -3.25
C GLU A 199 1.73 23.25 -1.77
N GLU A 200 0.46 23.57 -1.49
CA GLU A 200 -0.09 23.70 -0.13
C GLU A 200 0.04 22.41 0.69
N ASP A 201 -0.11 21.25 0.05
CA ASP A 201 0.13 19.95 0.68
C ASP A 201 1.60 19.83 1.14
N ILE A 202 2.55 20.28 0.29
CA ILE A 202 3.98 20.27 0.64
C ILE A 202 4.22 21.20 1.83
N GLU A 203 3.70 22.42 1.79
CA GLU A 203 3.84 23.39 2.88
C GLU A 203 3.28 22.84 4.19
N THR A 204 2.11 22.23 4.16
CA THR A 204 1.45 21.63 5.34
C THR A 204 2.29 20.50 5.94
N ILE A 205 2.87 19.64 5.10
CA ILE A 205 3.80 18.58 5.55
C ILE A 205 5.04 19.19 6.22
N MET A 206 5.66 20.15 5.55
CA MET A 206 6.91 20.76 6.02
C MET A 206 6.69 21.51 7.33
N HIS A 207 5.60 22.26 7.43
CA HIS A 207 5.21 22.96 8.65
C HIS A 207 4.95 21.99 9.80
N GLY A 208 4.18 20.91 9.57
CA GLY A 208 3.90 19.91 10.60
C GLY A 208 5.16 19.22 11.14
N ILE A 209 6.12 18.91 10.26
CA ILE A 209 7.42 18.34 10.67
C ILE A 209 8.18 19.33 11.56
N VAL A 210 8.32 20.57 11.12
CA VAL A 210 9.07 21.60 11.86
C VAL A 210 8.41 21.87 13.22
N GLN A 211 7.09 21.99 13.26
CA GLN A 211 6.33 22.19 14.48
C GLN A 211 6.56 21.04 15.47
N GLN A 212 6.44 19.79 15.03
CA GLN A 212 6.67 18.62 15.89
C GLN A 212 8.09 18.60 16.48
N ILE A 213 9.10 18.98 15.70
CA ILE A 213 10.49 19.06 16.16
C ILE A 213 10.65 20.16 17.21
N GLN A 214 10.06 21.33 16.98
CA GLN A 214 10.13 22.46 17.89
C GLN A 214 9.42 22.15 19.23
N ASP A 215 8.24 21.54 19.19
CA ASP A 215 7.48 21.15 20.37
C ASP A 215 8.15 20.01 21.16
N GLY A 216 8.82 19.10 20.44
CA GLY A 216 9.48 17.92 21.00
C GLY A 216 10.86 18.19 21.58
N ALA A 217 11.78 18.69 20.74
CA ALA A 217 13.21 18.84 21.05
C ALA A 217 13.57 20.24 21.58
N GLY A 218 12.75 21.24 21.27
CA GLY A 218 13.02 22.64 21.53
C GLY A 218 13.72 23.34 20.35
N GLN A 219 13.69 24.68 20.37
CA GLN A 219 14.21 25.51 19.29
C GLN A 219 15.70 25.26 19.01
N GLY A 220 16.05 25.13 17.72
CA GLY A 220 17.43 25.03 17.24
C GLY A 220 18.11 23.67 17.43
N LYS A 221 17.42 22.66 17.98
CA LYS A 221 17.99 21.32 18.15
C LYS A 221 17.76 20.44 16.94
N LYS A 222 18.79 19.65 16.60
CA LYS A 222 18.72 18.61 15.58
C LYS A 222 18.28 17.28 16.18
N VAL A 223 17.47 16.53 15.44
CA VAL A 223 16.87 15.25 15.85
C VAL A 223 17.26 14.13 14.90
N ARG A 224 17.21 12.88 15.35
CA ARG A 224 17.25 11.72 14.45
C ARG A 224 15.89 11.58 13.78
N CYS A 225 15.83 11.22 12.51
CA CYS A 225 14.56 11.03 11.79
C CYS A 225 14.45 9.59 11.30
N VAL A 226 13.34 8.94 11.61
CA VAL A 226 12.97 7.63 11.08
C VAL A 226 11.66 7.82 10.32
N ALA A 227 11.70 7.61 9.00
CA ALA A 227 10.58 7.93 8.14
C ALA A 227 10.11 6.71 7.33
N ASN A 228 8.80 6.46 7.39
CA ASN A 228 8.09 5.47 6.59
C ASN A 228 7.29 6.17 5.49
N TYR A 229 7.76 6.01 4.26
CA TYR A 229 7.18 6.62 3.05
C TYR A 229 6.53 5.60 2.11
N ALA A 230 6.20 4.39 2.60
CA ALA A 230 5.54 3.37 1.79
C ALA A 230 4.30 3.94 1.08
N ASP A 231 4.13 3.67 -0.21
CA ASP A 231 2.94 4.07 -0.99
C ASP A 231 2.67 5.59 -1.04
N VAL A 232 3.65 6.45 -0.78
CA VAL A 232 3.49 7.90 -0.95
C VAL A 232 3.46 8.24 -2.44
N SER A 233 2.45 8.99 -2.86
CA SER A 233 2.27 9.41 -4.25
C SER A 233 2.38 10.92 -4.36
N ILE A 234 3.28 11.41 -5.21
CA ILE A 234 3.49 12.85 -5.44
C ILE A 234 3.16 13.16 -6.90
N ARG A 235 2.42 14.25 -7.14
CA ARG A 235 2.19 14.75 -8.49
C ARG A 235 3.53 15.13 -9.15
N LYS A 236 3.74 14.73 -10.40
CA LYS A 236 5.06 14.77 -11.06
C LYS A 236 5.72 16.15 -11.12
N ASP A 237 4.92 17.18 -11.38
CA ASP A 237 5.31 18.60 -11.40
C ASP A 237 5.79 19.11 -10.04
N LEU A 238 5.31 18.51 -8.93
CA LEU A 238 5.64 18.90 -7.57
C LEU A 238 6.88 18.22 -6.99
N VAL A 239 7.41 17.18 -7.66
CA VAL A 239 8.57 16.41 -7.18
C VAL A 239 9.81 17.28 -6.93
N PRO A 240 10.22 18.19 -7.84
CA PRO A 240 11.38 19.05 -7.61
C PRO A 240 11.21 19.98 -6.39
N LEU A 241 10.00 20.55 -6.22
CA LEU A 241 9.67 21.43 -5.11
C LEU A 241 9.69 20.68 -3.77
N TYR A 242 9.06 19.51 -3.72
CA TYR A 242 9.07 18.65 -2.53
C TYR A 242 10.50 18.30 -2.12
N TRP A 243 11.35 17.97 -3.10
CA TRP A 243 12.74 17.61 -2.87
C TRP A 243 13.55 18.75 -2.27
N ALA A 244 13.44 19.95 -2.83
CA ALA A 244 14.12 21.14 -2.31
C ALA A 244 13.71 21.43 -0.85
N SER A 245 12.41 21.35 -0.56
CA SER A 245 11.89 21.55 0.79
C SER A 245 12.36 20.49 1.78
N ALA A 246 12.35 19.21 1.39
CA ALA A 246 12.83 18.11 2.22
C ALA A 246 14.34 18.24 2.53
N GLN A 247 15.16 18.63 1.55
CA GLN A 247 16.59 18.88 1.75
C GLN A 247 16.85 20.03 2.74
N GLN A 248 16.07 21.11 2.63
CA GLN A 248 16.15 22.25 3.53
C GLN A 248 15.90 21.84 4.99
N ILE A 249 14.84 21.05 5.24
CA ILE A 249 14.55 20.51 6.58
C ILE A 249 15.66 19.58 7.04
N GLN A 250 16.12 18.65 6.19
CA GLN A 250 17.16 17.70 6.55
C GLN A 250 18.45 18.41 6.99
N LYS A 251 18.90 19.43 6.25
CA LYS A 251 20.10 20.20 6.58
C LYS A 251 19.95 20.95 7.91
N THR A 252 18.77 21.49 8.16
CA THR A 252 18.50 22.38 9.29
C THR A 252 18.23 21.61 10.57
N TYR A 253 17.45 20.53 10.51
CA TYR A 253 16.88 19.87 11.69
C TYR A 253 17.29 18.41 11.89
N TYR A 254 17.89 17.71 10.91
CA TYR A 254 18.22 16.29 11.06
C TYR A 254 19.70 16.06 11.39
N LEU A 255 19.95 15.18 12.36
CA LEU A 255 21.27 14.59 12.66
C LEU A 255 21.57 13.41 11.72
N SER A 256 20.58 12.55 11.57
CA SER A 256 20.59 11.38 10.68
C SER A 256 19.17 11.11 10.22
N ILE A 257 19.02 10.43 9.07
CA ILE A 257 17.73 10.01 8.55
C ILE A 257 17.79 8.56 8.10
N GLU A 258 16.90 7.73 8.63
CA GLU A 258 16.65 6.37 8.19
C GLU A 258 15.29 6.32 7.49
N ARG A 259 15.27 5.78 6.27
CA ARG A 259 14.08 5.69 5.43
C ARG A 259 13.70 4.23 5.26
N PHE A 260 12.47 3.88 5.63
CA PHE A 260 11.89 2.55 5.47
C PHE A 260 10.82 2.60 4.37
N ASN A 261 10.89 1.65 3.43
CA ASN A 261 10.09 1.60 2.19
C ASN A 261 10.21 2.87 1.34
N ALA A 262 11.33 2.99 0.62
CA ALA A 262 11.59 4.09 -0.29
C ALA A 262 11.43 3.68 -1.76
N ASP A 263 10.23 3.24 -2.18
CA ASP A 263 9.88 3.10 -3.61
C ASP A 263 9.41 4.44 -4.22
N VAL A 264 10.07 5.53 -3.83
CA VAL A 264 9.96 6.84 -4.51
C VAL A 264 11.06 7.00 -5.56
N PHE A 265 12.00 6.04 -5.66
CA PHE A 265 13.11 6.05 -6.61
C PHE A 265 13.11 4.82 -7.52
N SER A 266 12.07 4.67 -8.35
CA SER A 266 12.29 4.08 -9.67
C SER A 266 13.02 5.10 -10.55
N ALA A 267 14.31 5.32 -10.24
CA ALA A 267 15.21 5.88 -11.22
C ALA A 267 15.35 4.84 -12.33
N ALA A 268 14.65 5.04 -13.44
CA ALA A 268 15.10 4.47 -14.70
C ALA A 268 16.35 5.27 -15.11
N PRO A 269 17.54 4.64 -15.23
CA PRO A 269 18.69 5.29 -15.82
C PRO A 269 18.56 5.21 -17.34
N GLN A 270 18.39 6.36 -17.98
CA GLN A 270 18.65 6.60 -19.41
C GLN A 270 18.63 8.12 -19.55
N THR A 271 19.70 8.84 -19.85
CA THR A 271 21.01 8.55 -20.46
C THR A 271 21.94 9.73 -20.12
N ASP A 272 23.24 9.46 -20.03
CA ASP A 272 24.36 10.41 -19.98
C ASP A 272 24.34 11.51 -18.91
N ILE A 273 24.63 11.10 -17.66
CA ILE A 273 25.66 11.70 -16.78
C ILE A 273 25.89 10.65 -15.69
N ALA A 274 27.09 10.08 -15.63
CA ALA A 274 27.46 9.14 -14.57
C ALA A 274 27.31 9.84 -13.20
N MET A 275 26.51 9.26 -12.30
CA MET A 275 26.37 9.75 -10.92
C MET A 275 26.79 8.66 -9.92
N PRO A 276 27.52 9.01 -8.86
CA PRO A 276 28.45 8.11 -8.19
C PRO A 276 27.78 7.35 -7.04
N THR A 277 28.24 6.13 -6.79
CA THR A 277 27.93 5.34 -5.60
C THR A 277 28.65 5.88 -4.35
N MET A 278 28.14 5.53 -3.16
CA MET A 278 28.50 6.04 -1.82
C MET A 278 29.99 6.01 -1.40
N THR A 279 30.91 5.52 -2.22
CA THR A 279 32.35 5.44 -1.90
C THR A 279 33.13 6.71 -2.27
N ASP A 280 32.60 7.58 -3.15
CA ASP A 280 33.36 8.75 -3.69
C ASP A 280 33.17 10.08 -2.94
N LEU A 281 32.30 10.16 -1.92
CA LEU A 281 32.00 11.43 -1.22
C LEU A 281 33.01 11.85 -0.15
N ARG A 282 34.20 11.22 -0.10
CA ARG A 282 35.31 11.71 0.74
C ARG A 282 36.30 12.61 0.01
N SER A 283 36.22 12.79 -1.32
CA SER A 283 37.34 13.43 -2.04
C SER A 283 37.04 14.34 -3.24
N ALA A 284 35.79 14.66 -3.59
CA ALA A 284 35.55 15.55 -4.74
C ALA A 284 35.64 17.06 -4.38
N PRO A 285 36.32 17.90 -5.20
CA PRO A 285 36.58 19.31 -4.87
C PRO A 285 35.34 20.18 -5.05
N LEU A 286 35.21 21.20 -4.21
CA LEU A 286 34.20 22.26 -4.29
C LEU A 286 34.20 22.91 -5.69
N THR A 287 33.14 22.71 -6.46
CA THR A 287 32.84 23.52 -7.65
C THR A 287 32.66 24.98 -7.23
N THR A 288 33.25 25.88 -8.01
CA THR A 288 33.63 27.23 -7.61
C THR A 288 32.46 28.14 -7.21
N MET A 289 32.65 28.87 -6.10
CA MET A 289 31.75 29.88 -5.49
C MET A 289 31.08 30.88 -6.44
N ASN A 290 31.57 31.04 -7.67
CA ASN A 290 31.03 32.00 -8.64
C ASN A 290 29.67 31.58 -9.22
N GLU A 291 29.40 30.28 -9.39
CA GLU A 291 28.12 29.81 -9.97
C GLU A 291 26.95 29.94 -8.97
N LEU A 292 27.24 29.80 -7.67
CA LEU A 292 26.28 30.01 -6.58
C LEU A 292 25.93 31.50 -6.40
N ALA A 293 26.90 32.39 -6.61
CA ALA A 293 26.70 33.83 -6.52
C ALA A 293 25.78 34.34 -7.66
N ASP A 294 25.96 33.83 -8.87
CA ASP A 294 25.13 34.19 -10.03
C ASP A 294 23.68 33.71 -9.89
N ALA A 295 23.46 32.51 -9.33
CA ALA A 295 22.12 32.00 -9.06
C ALA A 295 21.38 32.82 -7.97
N GLN A 296 22.09 33.25 -6.93
CA GLN A 296 21.54 34.10 -5.88
C GLN A 296 21.27 35.54 -6.36
N ALA A 297 22.10 36.07 -7.27
CA ALA A 297 21.89 37.38 -7.89
C ALA A 297 20.59 37.41 -8.71
N ARG A 298 20.32 36.35 -9.50
CA ARG A 298 19.08 36.24 -10.32
C ARG A 298 17.80 36.19 -9.47
N MET A 299 17.82 35.55 -8.29
CA MET A 299 16.68 35.54 -7.37
C MET A 299 16.38 36.93 -6.77
N ARG A 300 17.41 37.75 -6.50
CA ARG A 300 17.24 39.11 -5.96
C ARG A 300 16.64 40.07 -6.99
N THR A 301 17.04 39.96 -8.26
CA THR A 301 16.49 40.79 -9.34
C THR A 301 15.02 40.46 -9.63
N ALA A 302 14.65 39.18 -9.59
CA ALA A 302 13.26 38.73 -9.76
C ALA A 302 12.35 39.20 -8.61
N SER A 303 12.84 39.16 -7.37
CA SER A 303 12.10 39.62 -6.18
C SER A 303 11.87 41.14 -6.18
N SER A 304 12.84 41.93 -6.66
CA SER A 304 12.69 43.40 -6.77
C SER A 304 11.74 43.83 -7.89
N ALA A 305 11.66 43.08 -9.00
CA ALA A 305 10.74 43.37 -10.10
C ALA A 305 9.27 43.16 -9.72
N VAL A 306 8.99 42.11 -8.93
CA VAL A 306 7.63 41.81 -8.41
C VAL A 306 7.19 42.84 -7.36
N MET A 307 8.12 43.41 -6.59
CA MET A 307 7.81 44.40 -5.57
C MET A 307 7.53 45.79 -6.17
N LYS A 308 8.21 46.17 -7.27
CA LYS A 308 7.96 47.45 -7.98
C LYS A 308 6.63 47.50 -8.75
N THR A 309 6.07 46.36 -9.15
CA THR A 309 4.72 46.29 -9.76
C THR A 309 3.59 46.50 -8.75
N ARG A 310 3.89 46.56 -7.45
CA ARG A 310 2.89 46.68 -6.38
C ARG A 310 2.77 48.07 -5.77
N GLU A 311 3.67 49.00 -6.11
CA GLU A 311 3.70 50.37 -5.56
C GLU A 311 3.76 51.44 -6.67
N GLY A 312 2.58 51.91 -7.09
CA GLY A 312 2.31 53.27 -7.61
C GLY A 312 1.63 53.36 -8.99
N PRO A 313 0.89 54.46 -9.31
CA PRO A 313 0.00 55.30 -8.48
C PRO A 313 -1.46 55.32 -9.02
N ASP A 314 -2.35 56.05 -8.34
CA ASP A 314 -3.74 56.41 -8.71
C ASP A 314 -4.81 55.35 -8.31
N GLY A 315 -5.77 55.56 -7.41
CA GLY A 315 -6.28 56.80 -6.81
C GLY A 315 -7.57 57.27 -7.48
N GLU A 316 -8.68 56.51 -7.40
CA GLU A 316 -10.04 57.07 -7.20
C GLU A 316 -11.07 55.95 -6.83
N PRO A 317 -12.02 56.19 -5.93
CA PRO A 317 -13.06 55.22 -5.56
C PRO A 317 -14.32 55.46 -6.38
N ASP A 318 -15.01 54.41 -6.83
CA ASP A 318 -16.40 54.60 -7.28
C ASP A 318 -17.35 53.43 -7.04
N GLN A 319 -18.58 53.84 -6.79
CA GLN A 319 -19.72 53.12 -6.26
C GLN A 319 -20.41 52.22 -7.29
N ILE A 320 -21.00 51.11 -6.82
CA ILE A 320 -22.40 50.63 -6.96
C ILE A 320 -22.47 49.19 -6.43
#